data_AF-A0A2V5VCP1-F1
#
_entry.id   AF-A0A2V5VCP1-F1
#
_cell.length_a   1.000
_cell.length_b   1.000
_cell.length_c   1.000
_cell.angle_alpha   90.00
_cell.angle_beta   90.00
_cell.angle_gamma   90.00
#
_symmetry.space_group_name_H-M   'P 1'
#
loop_
_entity.id
_entity.type
_entity.pdbx_description
1 polymer ?
#
loop_
_entity_poly.entity_id
_entity_poly.type
_entity_poly.pdbx_seq_one_letter_code
_entity_poly.pdbx_strand_id
1 'polypeptide(L)'
;MEICRRNDEIEISELDPFLAELLRQIPASANPEGTPAAEKRLFSPPTSGTETEICAEWKLYVEPELRRLFQTATETVAADLEQLNGNEKKIASTLRIPSKHADAWLSALNQAMVFFKNLSCANWVVGRRVPGIRPASVPAPLT
;
A
#
# COMPACT_ATOMS: atom_id res chain seq x y z
N MET A 1 16.38 2.11 -13.75
CA MET A 1 15.38 1.19 -13.16
C MET A 1 15.01 0.15 -14.18
N GLU A 2 15.27 -1.10 -13.86
CA GLU A 2 14.91 -2.26 -14.69
C GLU A 2 14.05 -3.22 -13.88
N ILE A 3 13.03 -3.81 -14.51
CA ILE A 3 12.21 -4.87 -13.93
C ILE A 3 12.44 -6.13 -14.76
N CYS A 4 12.96 -7.18 -14.12
CA CYS A 4 13.22 -8.47 -14.75
C CYS A 4 12.54 -9.59 -13.97
N ARG A 5 12.04 -10.61 -14.66
CA ARG A 5 11.67 -11.88 -14.02
C ARG A 5 12.80 -12.89 -14.21
N ARG A 6 13.39 -13.39 -13.13
CA ARG A 6 14.50 -14.36 -13.16
C ARG A 6 14.39 -15.30 -11.97
N ASN A 7 14.70 -16.59 -12.16
CA ASN A 7 14.77 -17.59 -11.07
C ASN A 7 13.53 -17.63 -10.16
N ASP A 8 12.34 -17.53 -10.75
CA ASP A 8 11.06 -17.44 -10.03
C ASP A 8 10.93 -16.22 -9.08
N GLU A 9 11.69 -15.17 -9.34
CA GLU A 9 11.60 -13.87 -8.66
C GLU A 9 11.35 -12.75 -9.68
N ILE A 10 10.71 -11.69 -9.22
CA ILE A 10 10.63 -10.40 -9.86
C ILE A 10 11.70 -9.52 -9.23
N GLU A 11 12.70 -9.13 -10.00
CA GLU A 11 13.78 -8.24 -9.57
C GLU A 11 13.51 -6.83 -10.09
N ILE A 12 13.52 -5.86 -9.18
CA ILE A 12 13.50 -4.44 -9.49
C ILE A 12 14.87 -3.88 -9.13
N SER A 13 15.68 -3.61 -10.16
CA SER A 13 17.05 -3.12 -10.02
C SER A 13 17.14 -1.64 -10.33
N GLU A 14 18.19 -1.00 -9.81
CA GLU A 14 18.40 0.45 -9.90
C GLU A 14 17.26 1.27 -9.30
N LEU A 15 16.75 0.82 -8.17
CA LEU A 15 15.72 1.51 -7.42
C LEU A 15 16.33 2.73 -6.73
N ASP A 16 15.89 3.93 -7.13
CA ASP A 16 16.36 5.16 -6.52
C ASP A 16 15.84 5.30 -5.08
N PRO A 17 16.53 6.06 -4.20
CA PRO A 17 16.15 6.17 -2.80
C PRO A 17 14.74 6.74 -2.56
N PHE A 18 14.25 7.62 -3.44
CA PHE A 18 12.92 8.19 -3.31
C PHE A 18 11.84 7.15 -3.64
N LEU A 19 12.00 6.40 -4.74
CA LEU A 19 11.07 5.31 -5.07
C LEU A 19 11.12 4.18 -4.03
N ALA A 20 12.30 3.85 -3.51
CA ALA A 20 12.43 2.91 -2.39
C ALA A 20 11.65 3.38 -1.15
N GLU A 21 11.69 4.68 -0.86
CA GLU A 21 10.92 5.24 0.25
C GLU A 21 9.41 5.19 -0.02
N LEU A 22 8.95 5.50 -1.23
CA LEU A 22 7.54 5.35 -1.60
C LEU A 22 7.06 3.90 -1.41
N LEU A 23 7.87 2.92 -1.79
CA LEU A 23 7.54 1.50 -1.62
C LEU A 23 7.44 1.12 -0.14
N ARG A 24 8.35 1.62 0.73
CA ARG A 24 8.29 1.40 2.18
C ARG A 24 6.99 1.92 2.82
N GLN A 25 6.34 2.90 2.21
CA GLN A 25 5.05 3.43 2.70
C GLN A 25 3.84 2.57 2.31
N ILE A 26 4.00 1.57 1.42
CA ILE A 26 2.87 0.73 0.96
C ILE A 26 2.19 0.02 2.13
N PRO A 27 2.88 -0.70 3.03
CA PRO A 27 2.20 -1.42 4.10
C PRO A 27 1.39 -0.50 5.03
N ALA A 28 1.94 0.67 5.34
CA ALA A 28 1.24 1.67 6.16
C ALA A 28 0.04 2.30 5.42
N SER A 29 0.10 2.43 4.09
CA SER A 29 -0.98 2.99 3.28
C SER A 29 -2.06 1.97 2.94
N ALA A 30 -1.73 0.68 2.97
CA ALA A 30 -2.66 -0.43 2.77
C ALA A 30 -3.48 -0.74 4.04
N ASN A 31 -3.06 -0.27 5.22
CA ASN A 31 -3.83 -0.45 6.45
C ASN A 31 -5.10 0.42 6.45
N PRO A 32 -6.31 -0.16 6.44
CA PRO A 32 -7.54 0.61 6.46
C PRO A 32 -7.97 1.07 7.85
N GLU A 33 -7.32 0.59 8.92
CA GLU A 33 -7.66 0.91 10.30
C GLU A 33 -7.67 2.43 10.55
N GLY A 34 -8.71 2.89 11.25
CA GLY A 34 -8.87 4.30 11.60
C GLY A 34 -9.42 5.17 10.47
N THR A 35 -9.70 4.60 9.28
CA THR A 35 -10.32 5.32 8.16
C THR A 35 -11.63 4.64 7.71
N PRO A 36 -12.79 5.02 8.28
CA PRO A 36 -14.08 4.38 7.98
C PRO A 36 -14.45 4.35 6.50
N ALA A 37 -14.04 5.37 5.73
CA ALA A 37 -14.27 5.43 4.28
C ALA A 37 -13.44 4.42 3.48
N ALA A 38 -12.24 4.07 3.94
CA ALA A 38 -11.40 3.04 3.33
C ALA A 38 -11.92 1.64 3.68
N GLU A 39 -12.23 1.41 4.95
CA GLU A 39 -12.86 0.16 5.39
C GLU A 39 -14.14 -0.15 4.63
N LYS A 40 -15.03 0.84 4.49
CA LYS A 40 -16.29 0.65 3.76
C LYS A 40 -16.08 0.26 2.29
N ARG A 41 -15.03 0.77 1.64
CA ARG A 41 -14.72 0.43 0.24
C ARG A 41 -14.10 -0.96 0.10
N LEU A 42 -13.22 -1.34 1.02
CA LEU A 42 -12.54 -2.65 1.00
C LEU A 42 -13.46 -3.79 1.44
N PHE A 43 -14.36 -3.53 2.40
CA PHE A 43 -15.27 -4.51 2.98
C PHE A 43 -16.73 -4.20 2.64
N SER A 44 -16.99 -3.70 1.43
CA SER A 44 -18.36 -3.45 0.97
C SER A 44 -19.16 -4.76 0.95
N PRO A 45 -20.38 -4.77 1.51
CA PRO A 45 -21.27 -5.92 1.37
C PRO A 45 -21.62 -6.14 -0.10
N PRO A 46 -21.99 -7.37 -0.49
CA PRO A 46 -22.19 -7.74 -1.88
C PRO A 46 -23.40 -7.03 -2.51
N THR A 47 -24.36 -6.59 -1.69
CA THR A 47 -25.57 -5.91 -2.15
C THR A 47 -25.85 -4.64 -1.35
N SER A 48 -26.82 -3.85 -1.81
CA SER A 48 -27.20 -2.55 -1.23
C SER A 48 -27.94 -2.64 0.12
N GLY A 49 -27.99 -3.83 0.73
CA GLY A 49 -28.64 -4.08 2.02
C GLY A 49 -30.09 -4.54 1.92
N THR A 50 -30.59 -4.80 0.70
CA THR A 50 -31.94 -5.34 0.44
C THR A 50 -32.06 -6.80 0.85
N GLU A 51 -31.02 -7.62 0.64
CA GLU A 51 -30.96 -8.99 1.15
C GLU A 51 -30.18 -9.01 2.48
N THR A 52 -30.92 -8.83 3.58
CA THR A 52 -30.36 -8.75 4.94
C THR A 52 -29.65 -10.03 5.37
N GLU A 53 -30.14 -11.20 4.95
CA GLU A 53 -29.54 -12.51 5.24
C GLU A 53 -28.17 -12.65 4.57
N ILE A 54 -28.08 -12.34 3.27
CA ILE A 54 -26.81 -12.37 2.51
C ILE A 54 -25.79 -11.40 3.11
N CYS A 55 -26.24 -10.20 3.51
CA CYS A 55 -25.36 -9.23 4.16
C CYS A 55 -24.89 -9.69 5.56
N ALA A 56 -25.73 -10.44 6.30
CA ALA A 56 -25.37 -11.00 7.59
C ALA A 56 -24.34 -12.14 7.43
N GLU A 57 -24.54 -13.04 6.48
CA GLU A 57 -23.59 -14.11 6.15
C GLU A 57 -22.26 -13.55 5.66
N TRP A 58 -22.29 -12.53 4.82
CA TRP A 58 -21.08 -11.83 4.37
C TRP A 58 -20.26 -11.31 5.54
N LYS A 59 -20.90 -10.63 6.48
CA LYS A 59 -20.23 -10.11 7.69
C LYS A 59 -19.71 -11.21 8.61
N LEU A 60 -20.42 -12.33 8.68
CA LEU A 60 -20.06 -13.43 9.56
C LEU A 60 -18.89 -14.27 9.00
N TYR A 61 -18.88 -14.54 7.70
CA TYR A 61 -17.97 -15.51 7.09
C TYR A 61 -16.96 -14.91 6.12
N VAL A 62 -17.33 -13.90 5.34
CA VAL A 62 -16.48 -13.40 4.25
C VAL A 62 -15.60 -12.25 4.70
N GLU A 63 -16.18 -11.26 5.39
CA GLU A 63 -15.44 -10.08 5.86
C GLU A 63 -14.22 -10.44 6.74
N PRO A 64 -14.31 -11.38 7.72
CA PRO A 64 -13.16 -11.74 8.55
C PRO A 64 -12.03 -12.38 7.76
N GLU A 65 -12.34 -13.31 6.84
CA GLU A 65 -11.32 -13.93 6.00
C GLU A 65 -10.70 -12.94 5.03
N LEU A 66 -11.49 -12.02 4.46
CA LEU A 66 -10.97 -10.96 3.60
C LEU A 66 -10.02 -10.03 4.36
N ARG A 67 -10.35 -9.65 5.60
CA ARG A 67 -9.46 -8.90 6.50
C ARG A 67 -8.15 -9.66 6.73
N ARG A 68 -8.24 -10.96 7.04
CA ARG A 68 -7.05 -11.81 7.23
C ARG A 68 -6.18 -11.88 5.98
N LEU A 69 -6.76 -12.07 4.80
CA LEU A 69 -6.04 -12.09 3.52
C LEU A 69 -5.33 -10.77 3.24
N PHE A 70 -5.99 -9.65 3.47
CA PHE A 70 -5.40 -8.31 3.31
C PHE A 70 -4.27 -8.03 4.29
N GLN A 71 -4.43 -8.46 5.54
CA GLN A 71 -3.38 -8.39 6.55
C GLN A 71 -2.16 -9.24 6.15
N THR A 72 -2.35 -10.51 5.82
CA THR A 72 -1.25 -11.41 5.42
C THR A 72 -0.53 -10.90 4.17
N ALA A 73 -1.25 -10.33 3.21
CA ALA A 73 -0.64 -9.72 2.03
C ALA A 73 0.25 -8.52 2.43
N THR A 74 -0.24 -7.66 3.32
CA THR A 74 0.48 -6.49 3.82
C THR A 74 1.73 -6.89 4.60
N GLU A 75 1.65 -7.91 5.45
CA GLU A 75 2.79 -8.47 6.20
C GLU A 75 3.85 -9.07 5.26
N THR A 76 3.42 -9.78 4.21
CA THR A 76 4.33 -10.36 3.20
C THR A 76 5.11 -9.25 2.48
N VAL A 77 4.41 -8.19 2.05
CA VAL A 77 5.04 -7.04 1.40
C VAL A 77 5.98 -6.30 2.36
N ALA A 78 5.59 -6.13 3.63
CA ALA A 78 6.45 -5.53 4.64
C ALA A 78 7.75 -6.32 4.83
N ALA A 79 7.67 -7.65 4.91
CA ALA A 79 8.84 -8.52 5.00
C ALA A 79 9.74 -8.43 3.76
N ASP A 80 9.18 -8.42 2.55
CA ASP A 80 9.95 -8.25 1.32
C ASP A 80 10.68 -6.89 1.29
N LEU A 81 10.03 -5.83 1.80
CA LEU A 81 10.58 -4.47 1.85
C LEU A 81 11.70 -4.29 2.88
N GLU A 82 11.87 -5.21 3.84
CA GLU A 82 13.02 -5.17 4.77
C GLU A 82 14.36 -5.23 4.04
N GLN A 83 14.39 -5.81 2.83
CA GLN A 83 15.57 -5.81 1.94
C GLN A 83 16.08 -4.40 1.61
N LEU A 84 15.19 -3.39 1.70
CA LEU A 84 15.52 -2.00 1.45
C LEU A 84 16.02 -1.27 2.71
N ASN A 85 15.90 -1.86 3.90
CA ASN A 85 16.35 -1.24 5.16
C ASN A 85 17.89 -1.26 5.24
N GLY A 86 18.51 -0.14 5.63
CA GLY A 86 19.97 -0.05 5.84
C GLY A 86 20.83 0.21 4.60
N ASN A 87 20.23 0.42 3.41
CA ASN A 87 20.96 0.77 2.19
C ASN A 87 21.18 2.28 1.99
N GLU A 88 21.18 3.09 3.05
CA GLU A 88 21.27 4.57 2.98
C GLU A 88 22.54 5.09 2.27
N LYS A 89 23.57 4.25 2.13
CA LYS A 89 24.82 4.57 1.44
C LYS A 89 24.85 4.16 -0.05
N LYS A 90 23.85 3.41 -0.54
CA LYS A 90 23.80 2.98 -1.94
C LYS A 90 22.98 3.97 -2.76
N ILE A 91 23.56 4.38 -3.88
CA ILE A 91 22.91 5.25 -4.89
C ILE A 91 21.70 4.54 -5.54
N ALA A 92 21.71 3.21 -5.53
CA ALA A 92 20.66 2.36 -6.09
C ALA A 92 20.49 1.09 -5.24
N SER A 93 19.24 0.70 -4.97
CA SER A 93 18.88 -0.57 -4.32
C SER A 93 18.29 -1.55 -5.31
N THR A 94 18.31 -2.84 -4.96
CA THR A 94 17.62 -3.90 -5.72
C THR A 94 16.62 -4.56 -4.78
N LEU A 95 15.37 -4.67 -5.23
CA LEU A 95 14.31 -5.40 -4.54
C LEU A 95 14.07 -6.73 -5.26
N ARG A 96 14.06 -7.84 -4.53
CA ARG A 96 13.71 -9.16 -5.07
C ARG A 96 12.42 -9.65 -4.46
N ILE A 97 11.43 -9.91 -5.30
CA ILE A 97 10.10 -10.36 -4.90
C ILE A 97 9.93 -11.80 -5.40
N PRO A 98 9.84 -12.80 -4.52
CA PRO A 98 9.47 -14.16 -4.93
C PRO A 98 8.17 -14.15 -5.73
N SER A 99 8.08 -14.89 -6.84
CA SER A 99 6.89 -14.91 -7.70
C SER A 99 5.64 -15.36 -6.94
N LYS A 100 5.81 -16.23 -5.93
CA LYS A 100 4.74 -16.63 -5.00
C LYS A 100 4.17 -15.47 -4.16
N HIS A 101 4.88 -14.35 -4.03
CA HIS A 101 4.42 -13.14 -3.33
C HIS A 101 3.72 -12.16 -4.28
N ALA A 102 3.65 -12.43 -5.59
CA ALA A 102 3.07 -11.50 -6.57
C ALA A 102 1.61 -11.12 -6.22
N ASP A 103 0.80 -12.08 -5.78
CA ASP A 103 -0.59 -11.83 -5.38
C ASP A 103 -0.68 -10.94 -4.13
N ALA A 104 0.25 -11.11 -3.18
CA ALA A 104 0.33 -10.26 -2.00
C ALA A 104 0.68 -8.81 -2.40
N TRP A 105 1.64 -8.64 -3.32
CA TRP A 105 2.02 -7.33 -3.85
C TRP A 105 0.88 -6.65 -4.61
N LEU A 106 0.16 -7.37 -5.47
CA LEU A 106 -1.01 -6.85 -6.18
C LEU A 106 -2.11 -6.44 -5.20
N SER A 107 -2.38 -7.27 -4.19
CA SER A 107 -3.37 -6.98 -3.15
C SER A 107 -3.01 -5.73 -2.34
N ALA A 108 -1.78 -5.62 -1.84
CA ALA A 108 -1.34 -4.48 -1.04
C ALA A 108 -1.33 -3.17 -1.83
N LEU A 109 -0.89 -3.20 -3.09
CA LEU A 109 -0.94 -2.04 -3.99
C LEU A 109 -2.38 -1.59 -4.27
N ASN A 110 -3.28 -2.55 -4.50
CA ASN A 110 -4.70 -2.25 -4.69
C ASN A 110 -5.33 -1.61 -3.44
N GLN A 111 -5.01 -2.12 -2.26
CA GLN A 111 -5.45 -1.54 -0.98
C GLN A 111 -4.92 -0.11 -0.80
N ALA A 112 -3.62 0.10 -1.03
CA ALA A 112 -3.01 1.43 -0.95
C ALA A 112 -3.65 2.42 -1.93
N MET A 113 -3.97 2.01 -3.16
CA MET A 113 -4.68 2.87 -4.13
C MET A 113 -6.07 3.28 -3.67
N VAL A 114 -6.84 2.38 -3.04
CA VAL A 114 -8.16 2.70 -2.49
C VAL A 114 -8.06 3.76 -1.39
N PHE A 115 -7.00 3.69 -0.58
CA PHE A 115 -6.70 4.68 0.44
C PHE A 115 -6.32 6.04 -0.17
N PHE A 116 -5.44 6.07 -1.18
CA PHE A 116 -5.08 7.30 -1.89
C PHE A 116 -6.28 7.99 -2.55
N LYS A 117 -7.27 7.24 -3.05
CA LYS A 117 -8.50 7.83 -3.59
C LYS A 117 -9.39 8.52 -2.55
N ASN A 118 -9.10 8.40 -1.26
CA ASN A 118 -9.85 9.06 -0.17
C ASN A 118 -9.10 10.25 0.45
N LEU A 119 -7.78 10.34 0.25
CA LEU A 119 -6.99 11.50 0.64
C LEU A 119 -6.86 12.41 -0.59
N SER A 120 -7.38 13.64 -0.53
CA SER A 120 -6.93 14.68 -1.46
C SER A 120 -5.39 14.70 -1.40
N CYS A 121 -4.72 14.57 -2.55
CA CYS A 121 -3.26 14.46 -2.68
C CYS A 121 -2.48 15.51 -1.85
N ALA A 122 -3.12 16.61 -1.45
CA ALA A 122 -2.59 17.67 -0.59
C ALA A 122 -2.14 17.21 0.82
N ASN A 123 -2.80 16.23 1.45
CA ASN A 123 -2.47 15.86 2.84
C ASN A 123 -1.32 14.86 2.99
N TRP A 124 -1.00 14.08 1.94
CA TRP A 124 0.01 13.02 2.04
C TRP A 124 1.43 13.57 2.03
N VAL A 125 1.71 14.63 1.24
CA VAL A 125 3.02 15.29 1.19
C VAL A 125 3.28 16.16 2.44
N VAL A 126 2.22 16.68 3.07
CA VAL A 126 2.33 17.63 4.18
C VAL A 126 2.42 16.94 5.55
N GLY A 127 1.83 15.74 5.69
CA GLY A 127 1.66 15.06 6.98
C GLY A 127 2.85 14.25 7.52
N ARG A 128 3.80 13.83 6.67
CA ARG A 128 5.04 13.17 7.11
C ARG A 128 6.25 13.94 6.62
N ARG A 129 6.89 14.66 7.52
CA ARG A 129 8.16 15.35 7.27
C ARG A 129 9.22 14.27 6.98
N VAL A 130 9.50 13.99 5.70
CA VAL A 130 10.67 13.20 5.31
C VAL A 130 11.92 14.02 5.71
N PRO A 131 12.79 13.51 6.60
CA PRO A 131 14.02 14.22 6.96
C PRO A 131 14.85 14.45 5.70
N GLY A 132 15.09 15.71 5.35
CA GLY A 132 15.94 16.09 4.21
C GLY A 132 15.22 16.58 2.95
N ILE A 133 13.89 16.50 2.86
CA ILE A 133 13.13 17.08 1.74
C ILE A 133 12.41 18.35 2.23
N ARG A 134 12.81 19.53 1.72
CA ARG A 134 12.08 20.77 2.01
C ARG A 134 10.70 20.71 1.32
N PRO A 135 9.59 20.98 2.05
CA PRO A 135 8.30 21.12 1.40
C PRO A 135 8.34 22.34 0.48
N ALA A 136 7.85 22.17 -0.76
CA ALA A 136 7.64 23.30 -1.66
C ALA A 136 6.58 24.22 -1.05
N SER A 137 6.91 25.50 -0.91
CA SER A 137 5.99 26.54 -0.45
C SER A 137 4.84 26.71 -1.45
N VAL A 138 3.62 26.42 -1.01
CA VAL A 138 2.40 26.72 -1.76
C VAL A 138 2.19 28.24 -1.76
N PRO A 139 2.05 28.90 -2.93
CA PRO A 139 1.76 30.33 -2.96
C PRO A 139 0.34 30.60 -2.44
N ALA A 140 0.20 31.65 -1.63
CA ALA A 140 -1.07 32.06 -1.05
C ALA A 140 -2.08 32.47 -2.14
N PRO A 141 -3.39 32.18 -1.96
CA PRO A 141 -4.41 32.63 -2.88
C PRO A 141 -4.52 34.15 -2.84
N LEU A 142 -4.49 34.78 -4.01
CA LEU A 142 -4.75 36.21 -4.18
C LEU A 142 -6.23 36.46 -3.82
N THR A 143 -6.46 37.30 -2.82
CA THR A 143 -7.76 37.88 -2.46
C THR A 143 -8.33 38.75 -3.56
#